data_AF-A0A924KB06-F1
#
_entry.id   AF-A0A924KB06-F1
#
_cell.length_a   1.000
_cell.length_b   1.000
_cell.length_c   1.000
_cell.angle_alpha   90.00
_cell.angle_beta   90.00
_cell.angle_gamma   90.00
#
_symmetry.space_group_name_H-M   'P 1'
#
loop_
_entity.id
_entity.type
_entity.pdbx_description
1 polymer ?
#
loop_
_entity_poly.entity_id
_entity_poly.type
_entity_poly.pdbx_seq_one_letter_code
_entity_poly.pdbx_strand_id
1 'polypeptide(L)'
;MLSISVIRKSVLSALVILFTVTGCKKTNKEEIAKNASLSFTVNGTYNGTLTYKNLSGSPLIKINTTEPLNTTSLNQISWKASDGAIVNTNATLSSDGKSLEITPKVDLLSFTNYQLTIPASLETQSGGKVINPLIINLQTGLDGKDKFSRISDDELLTLIQKQTFKYFWDFAYPNSGLARERNTSGDIVTTGGSGFGIMSIIVGINRNFITKSEGLARLQKITSFLKGTDKFHGAFPHWINGNTGKVQPFSAKDNGADLVETSFLIEGLLVARQYFNGNDAAELALRNDINQLYSNVEWDWFRKGGEEKLYWHWSSDYNWDINLQVKGWNEALMVYVLAASSTTHTIPKSVYEMGWAANGSMKNGNTYYGVTLPLGSANGGPLFFEHYSLMAINPNGLTDAYANYEIQAKAHSKINYNYCVANPLNFAGYSADCWGLTASDINGGYIASSPNNDKGYIAPTAAVSSIPYTPEESLKAIRFFYYKLGDKVWGDYGFKDAFSLNDPWFASSYLAIDQGPQIVMIENYRTGLIWDLFMSCPEVKAGLTKLGFQSPKI
;
A
#
# COMPACT_ATOMS: atom_id res chain seq x y z
N MET A 1 55.01 62.58 53.67
CA MET A 1 56.19 63.47 53.83
C MET A 1 56.17 64.48 52.70
N LEU A 2 56.24 65.76 53.09
CA LEU A 2 56.48 66.97 52.28
C LEU A 2 55.41 67.41 51.26
N SER A 3 54.75 68.47 51.72
CA SER A 3 53.84 69.38 51.05
C SER A 3 54.61 70.57 50.43
N ILE A 4 53.88 71.48 49.76
CA ILE A 4 54.16 72.92 49.55
C ILE A 4 55.05 73.27 48.33
N SER A 5 54.45 73.71 47.22
CA SER A 5 54.22 75.12 46.77
C SER A 5 55.40 75.67 45.93
N VAL A 6 55.30 76.55 44.93
CA VAL A 6 54.75 77.91 44.97
C VAL A 6 54.94 78.59 43.57
N ILE A 7 53.96 79.41 43.15
CA ILE A 7 54.03 80.71 42.43
C ILE A 7 54.39 80.83 40.92
N ARG A 8 53.36 81.29 40.18
CA ARG A 8 53.24 82.35 39.15
C ARG A 8 54.49 82.81 38.37
N LYS A 9 54.30 82.97 37.05
CA LYS A 9 54.32 84.29 36.37
C LYS A 9 53.76 84.22 34.94
N SER A 10 52.97 85.24 34.61
CA SER A 10 52.31 85.48 33.33
C SER A 10 53.25 86.19 32.36
N VAL A 11 53.26 85.82 31.08
CA VAL A 11 53.65 86.69 29.96
C VAL A 11 52.72 86.42 28.77
N LEU A 12 52.11 87.50 28.29
CA LEU A 12 51.18 87.64 27.18
C LEU A 12 51.97 87.82 25.87
N SER A 13 51.63 87.14 24.78
CA SER A 13 51.87 87.65 23.40
C SER A 13 51.15 86.82 22.31
N ALA A 14 50.49 87.57 21.42
CA ALA A 14 50.19 87.28 20.01
C ALA A 14 49.09 86.26 19.63
N LEU A 15 47.88 86.83 19.61
CA LEU A 15 46.73 86.57 18.75
C LEU A 15 47.07 86.07 17.31
N VAL A 16 46.58 84.89 16.94
CA VAL A 16 46.24 84.53 15.54
C VAL A 16 44.83 83.95 15.56
N ILE A 17 43.89 84.73 15.02
CA ILE A 17 42.47 84.37 14.86
C ILE A 17 42.36 83.46 13.64
N LEU A 18 42.07 82.18 13.86
CA LEU A 18 41.57 81.27 12.83
C LEU A 18 40.09 80.99 13.15
N PHE A 19 39.19 81.54 12.33
CA PHE A 19 37.76 81.27 12.40
C PHE A 19 37.50 79.79 12.12
N THR A 20 37.22 79.00 13.16
CA THR A 20 36.55 77.71 13.02
C THR A 20 35.09 77.88 13.41
N VAL A 21 34.22 77.80 12.40
CA VAL A 21 32.77 77.74 12.55
C VAL A 21 32.45 76.45 13.30
N THR A 22 32.13 76.57 14.58
CA THR A 22 31.55 75.47 15.37
C THR A 22 30.10 75.31 14.95
N GLY A 23 29.86 74.41 13.99
CA GLY A 23 28.53 73.97 13.65
C GLY A 23 27.85 73.37 14.88
N CYS A 24 26.65 73.85 15.20
CA CYS A 24 25.74 73.20 16.13
C CYS A 24 25.56 71.74 15.71
N LYS A 25 26.13 70.80 16.48
CA LYS A 25 25.73 69.39 16.39
C LYS A 25 24.25 69.34 16.73
N LYS A 26 23.42 69.03 15.73
CA LYS A 26 22.10 68.43 15.99
C LYS A 26 22.35 67.27 16.94
N THR A 27 21.75 67.33 18.12
CA THR A 27 21.56 66.17 18.98
C THR A 27 20.93 65.09 18.12
N ASN A 28 21.68 64.01 17.85
CA ASN A 28 21.08 62.79 17.35
C ASN A 28 20.04 62.40 18.40
N LYS A 29 18.76 62.48 18.06
CA LYS A 29 17.73 61.76 18.82
C LYS A 29 18.15 60.30 18.75
N GLU A 30 18.58 59.72 19.87
CA GLU A 30 18.64 58.27 19.98
C GLU A 30 17.22 57.76 19.69
N GLU A 31 17.04 57.08 18.56
CA GLU A 31 15.81 56.36 18.30
C GLU A 31 15.68 55.28 19.38
N ILE A 32 14.62 55.37 20.18
CA ILE A 32 14.31 54.37 21.19
C ILE A 32 14.01 53.06 20.46
N ALA A 33 14.72 51.99 20.81
CA ALA A 33 14.46 50.65 20.29
C ALA A 33 13.02 50.22 20.59
N LYS A 34 12.22 50.01 19.54
CA LYS A 34 10.83 49.57 19.63
C LYS A 34 10.70 48.11 19.28
N ASN A 35 10.11 47.36 20.19
CA ASN A 35 9.73 45.97 19.96
C ASN A 35 8.55 45.86 18.98
N ALA A 36 8.54 44.81 18.18
CA ALA A 36 7.44 44.48 17.28
C ALA A 36 6.63 43.30 17.81
N SER A 37 5.30 43.44 17.85
CA SER A 37 4.43 42.27 17.83
C SER A 37 4.15 41.89 16.38
N LEU A 38 4.03 40.58 16.12
CA LEU A 38 3.67 40.07 14.81
C LEU A 38 2.26 39.45 14.77
N SER A 39 1.75 39.31 13.56
CA SER A 39 0.64 38.43 13.16
C SER A 39 1.02 37.74 11.86
N PHE A 40 0.33 36.66 11.50
CA PHE A 40 0.63 35.96 10.25
C PHE A 40 -0.63 35.38 9.60
N THR A 41 -0.52 35.11 8.31
CA THR A 41 -1.50 34.33 7.55
C THR A 41 -0.78 33.35 6.64
N VAL A 42 -1.40 32.19 6.41
CA VAL A 42 -0.99 31.23 5.37
C VAL A 42 -2.04 31.27 4.27
N ASN A 43 -1.63 31.54 3.04
CA ASN A 43 -2.51 31.76 1.90
C ASN A 43 -3.64 32.77 2.21
N GLY A 44 -3.29 33.85 2.91
CA GLY A 44 -4.22 34.93 3.26
C GLY A 44 -5.16 34.64 4.44
N THR A 45 -5.10 33.46 5.06
CA THR A 45 -5.97 33.08 6.19
C THR A 45 -5.16 32.77 7.46
N TYR A 46 -5.67 33.21 8.61
CA TYR A 46 -5.26 32.70 9.92
C TYR A 46 -6.33 31.74 10.44
N ASN A 47 -5.98 30.47 10.64
CA ASN A 47 -6.95 29.43 11.04
C ASN A 47 -7.15 29.30 12.56
N GLY A 48 -6.64 30.23 13.36
CA GLY A 48 -6.67 30.13 14.82
C GLY A 48 -5.60 29.22 15.44
N THR A 49 -4.72 28.64 14.61
CA THR A 49 -3.67 27.69 15.05
C THR A 49 -2.31 28.02 14.42
N LEU A 50 -1.28 27.28 14.84
CA LEU A 50 0.04 27.29 14.21
C LEU A 50 0.26 26.12 13.24
N THR A 51 -0.78 25.37 12.90
CA THR A 51 -0.66 24.16 12.07
C THR A 51 -1.61 24.22 10.87
N TYR A 52 -1.05 24.03 9.68
CA TYR A 52 -1.78 24.06 8.42
C TYR A 52 -1.52 22.75 7.69
N LYS A 53 -2.59 22.06 7.28
CA LYS A 53 -2.52 20.78 6.56
C LYS A 53 -3.04 20.94 5.14
N ASN A 54 -2.73 19.97 4.28
CA ASN A 54 -3.16 19.90 2.89
C ASN A 54 -2.82 21.16 2.06
N LEU A 55 -1.65 21.75 2.31
CA LEU A 55 -1.18 22.89 1.54
C LEU A 55 -0.70 22.48 0.14
N SER A 56 -0.81 23.40 -0.82
CA SER A 56 -0.12 23.26 -2.11
C SER A 56 1.40 23.34 -1.93
N GLY A 57 2.15 23.03 -2.99
CA GLY A 57 3.62 23.11 -2.98
C GLY A 57 4.19 24.52 -2.80
N SER A 58 3.40 25.58 -3.00
CA SER A 58 3.90 26.97 -2.96
C SER A 58 3.05 27.83 -2.00
N PRO A 59 3.00 27.51 -0.70
CA PRO A 59 2.20 28.29 0.24
C PRO A 59 2.82 29.69 0.43
N LEU A 60 1.96 30.71 0.43
CA LEU A 60 2.32 32.09 0.74
C LEU A 60 2.17 32.34 2.23
N ILE A 61 3.28 32.65 2.90
CA ILE A 61 3.27 33.06 4.30
C ILE A 61 3.45 34.56 4.37
N LYS A 62 2.48 35.26 4.95
CA LYS A 62 2.56 36.70 5.17
C LYS A 62 2.69 36.97 6.66
N ILE A 63 3.71 37.72 7.03
CA ILE A 63 3.98 38.16 8.41
C ILE A 63 3.76 39.67 8.44
N ASN A 64 2.92 40.15 9.36
CA ASN A 64 2.73 41.59 9.57
C ASN A 64 3.25 41.96 10.96
N THR A 65 4.01 43.04 11.06
CA THR A 65 4.61 43.55 12.31
C THR A 65 4.12 44.95 12.63
N THR A 66 4.11 45.32 13.91
CA THR A 66 3.73 46.67 14.35
C THR A 66 4.79 47.72 14.02
N GLU A 67 6.06 47.32 13.96
CA GLU A 67 7.22 48.15 13.65
C GLU A 67 7.97 47.61 12.41
N PRO A 68 8.64 48.47 11.62
CA PRO A 68 9.41 48.04 10.45
C PRO A 68 10.55 47.07 10.81
N LEU A 69 10.75 46.03 10.02
CA LEU A 69 11.79 45.00 10.22
C LEU A 69 13.17 45.45 9.70
N ASN A 70 14.23 45.04 10.39
CA ASN A 70 15.60 45.18 9.91
C ASN A 70 15.90 44.11 8.85
N THR A 71 16.20 44.54 7.62
CA THR A 71 16.45 43.66 6.48
C THR A 71 17.61 42.70 6.68
N THR A 72 18.64 43.07 7.46
CA THR A 72 19.79 42.18 7.72
C THR A 72 19.44 41.04 8.68
N SER A 73 18.42 41.19 9.51
CA SER A 73 17.98 40.17 10.48
C SER A 73 17.06 39.11 9.85
N LEU A 74 16.54 39.35 8.63
CA LEU A 74 15.62 38.43 7.94
C LEU A 74 16.25 37.05 7.64
N ASN A 75 17.57 36.97 7.55
CA ASN A 75 18.32 35.72 7.36
C ASN A 75 18.19 34.74 8.55
N GLN A 76 17.67 35.19 9.70
CA GLN A 76 17.44 34.37 10.87
C GLN A 76 16.12 33.58 10.78
N ILE A 77 15.22 33.96 9.86
CA ILE A 77 14.01 33.19 9.57
C ILE A 77 14.44 31.90 8.88
N SER A 78 14.01 30.76 9.42
CA SER A 78 14.37 29.46 8.87
C SER A 78 13.14 28.66 8.50
N TRP A 79 13.19 28.00 7.35
CA TRP A 79 12.17 27.06 6.92
C TRP A 79 12.85 25.73 6.66
N LYS A 80 12.42 24.68 7.36
CA LYS A 80 13.01 23.34 7.24
C LYS A 80 11.94 22.28 7.04
N ALA A 81 12.27 21.23 6.30
CA ALA A 81 11.52 19.98 6.30
C ALA A 81 11.78 19.19 7.60
N SER A 82 10.94 18.20 7.88
CA SER A 82 11.04 17.35 9.08
C SER A 82 12.35 16.55 9.18
N ASP A 83 13.03 16.30 8.06
CA ASP A 83 14.36 15.66 7.99
C ASP A 83 15.52 16.65 8.20
N GLY A 84 15.21 17.94 8.39
CA GLY A 84 16.18 19.01 8.58
C GLY A 84 16.62 19.73 7.30
N ALA A 85 16.17 19.29 6.12
CA ALA A 85 16.51 19.95 4.86
C ALA A 85 16.02 21.40 4.81
N ILE A 86 16.88 22.33 4.38
CA ILE A 86 16.55 23.76 4.32
C ILE A 86 15.71 24.06 3.07
N VAL A 87 14.60 24.78 3.27
CA VAL A 87 13.78 25.34 2.19
C VAL A 87 14.32 26.72 1.84
N ASN A 88 14.78 26.89 0.60
CA ASN A 88 15.15 28.20 0.08
C ASN A 88 13.89 29.02 -0.19
N THR A 89 13.89 30.28 0.25
CA THR A 89 12.71 31.16 0.17
C THR A 89 12.95 32.40 -0.70
N ASN A 90 11.89 32.89 -1.32
CA ASN A 90 11.77 34.28 -1.73
C ASN A 90 11.13 35.05 -0.57
N ALA A 91 11.73 36.18 -0.19
CA ALA A 91 11.26 37.03 0.89
C ALA A 91 11.12 38.46 0.35
N THR A 92 9.90 39.01 0.39
CA THR A 92 9.60 40.35 -0.11
C THR A 92 9.06 41.19 1.03
N LEU A 93 9.80 42.24 1.39
CA LEU A 93 9.39 43.21 2.40
C LEU A 93 8.63 44.36 1.74
N SER A 94 7.52 44.78 2.35
CA SER A 94 6.77 45.96 1.93
C SER A 94 7.59 47.24 2.03
N SER A 95 7.18 48.28 1.31
CA SER A 95 7.85 49.58 1.32
C SER A 95 7.88 50.27 2.69
N ASP A 96 6.89 49.99 3.54
CA ASP A 96 6.85 50.48 4.93
C ASP A 96 7.62 49.59 5.92
N GLY A 97 8.19 48.47 5.44
CA GLY A 97 8.97 47.53 6.24
C GLY A 97 8.16 46.66 7.20
N LYS A 98 6.82 46.74 7.20
CA LYS A 98 5.94 46.11 8.20
C LYS A 98 5.29 44.81 7.76
N SER A 99 5.41 44.45 6.49
CA SER A 99 4.83 43.23 5.95
C SER A 99 5.89 42.45 5.19
N LEU A 100 6.10 41.20 5.57
CA LEU A 100 7.03 40.27 4.94
C LEU A 100 6.25 39.12 4.31
N GLU A 101 6.38 38.96 3.00
CA GLU A 101 5.83 37.82 2.27
C GLU A 101 6.95 36.81 1.99
N ILE A 102 6.72 35.56 2.37
CA ILE A 102 7.66 34.45 2.26
C ILE A 102 7.00 33.34 1.43
N THR A 103 7.66 32.95 0.35
CA THR A 103 7.29 31.80 -0.49
C THR A 103 8.51 30.90 -0.69
N PRO A 104 8.34 29.59 -0.91
CA PRO A 104 9.45 28.74 -1.29
C PRO A 104 9.89 29.08 -2.73
N LYS A 105 11.20 28.99 -3.02
CA LYS A 105 11.75 29.24 -4.37
C LYS A 105 11.37 28.18 -5.38
N VAL A 106 11.18 26.96 -4.88
CA VAL A 106 10.75 25.78 -5.63
C VAL A 106 9.59 25.15 -4.88
N ASP A 107 8.70 24.46 -5.57
CA ASP A 107 7.58 23.80 -4.93
C ASP A 107 8.07 22.81 -3.86
N LEU A 108 7.44 22.88 -2.70
CA LEU A 108 7.62 21.93 -1.61
C LEU A 108 7.15 20.53 -2.05
N LEU A 109 7.83 19.52 -1.54
CA LEU A 109 7.48 18.12 -1.77
C LEU A 109 6.09 17.84 -1.20
N SER A 110 5.30 17.02 -1.90
CA SER A 110 3.97 16.60 -1.46
C SER A 110 4.02 15.65 -0.26
N PHE A 111 3.01 15.73 0.62
CA PHE A 111 2.90 14.91 1.83
C PHE A 111 4.12 15.00 2.75
N THR A 112 4.68 16.20 2.89
CA THR A 112 5.86 16.46 3.73
C THR A 112 5.52 17.50 4.79
N ASN A 113 6.06 17.28 6.00
CA ASN A 113 5.94 18.22 7.10
C ASN A 113 7.10 19.22 7.06
N TYR A 114 6.78 20.49 7.24
CA TYR A 114 7.70 21.60 7.29
C TYR A 114 7.46 22.47 8.51
N GLN A 115 8.50 23.19 8.91
CA GLN A 115 8.46 24.15 10.00
C GLN A 115 9.09 25.46 9.54
N LEU A 116 8.30 26.54 9.58
CA LEU A 116 8.79 27.91 9.41
C LEU A 116 8.92 28.57 10.79
N THR A 117 10.14 28.97 11.12
CA THR A 117 10.49 29.55 12.41
C THR A 117 10.85 31.02 12.26
N ILE A 118 10.13 31.87 13.00
CA ILE A 118 10.38 33.29 13.18
C ILE A 118 10.94 33.48 14.60
N PRO A 119 12.25 33.75 14.75
CA PRO A 119 12.87 33.78 16.06
C PRO A 119 12.64 35.11 16.78
N ALA A 120 12.78 35.10 18.11
CA ALA A 120 12.72 36.32 18.93
C ALA A 120 13.93 37.25 18.72
N SER A 121 14.99 36.76 18.07
CA SER A 121 16.16 37.53 17.68
C SER A 121 15.95 38.37 16.43
N LEU A 122 14.80 38.25 15.76
CA LEU A 122 14.44 39.11 14.64
C LEU A 122 14.32 40.58 15.11
N GLU A 123 14.97 41.49 14.40
CA GLU A 123 15.14 42.88 14.83
C GLU A 123 14.23 43.83 14.05
N THR A 124 13.78 44.89 14.72
CA THR A 124 13.14 46.04 14.07
C THR A 124 14.21 47.01 13.58
N GLN A 125 13.86 47.89 12.64
CA GLN A 125 14.78 48.90 12.12
C GLN A 125 15.30 49.84 13.23
N SER A 126 14.53 50.05 14.29
CA SER A 126 14.92 50.82 15.48
C SER A 126 15.83 50.07 16.47
N GLY A 127 16.16 48.80 16.21
CA GLY A 127 16.97 47.96 17.11
C GLY A 127 16.20 47.26 18.24
N GLY A 128 14.87 47.25 18.19
CA GLY A 128 14.05 46.41 19.08
C GLY A 128 13.89 44.99 18.55
N LYS A 129 13.16 44.13 19.27
CA LYS A 129 13.00 42.70 18.93
C LYS A 129 11.54 42.30 18.70
N VAL A 130 11.34 41.17 18.05
CA VAL A 130 10.04 40.49 18.01
C VAL A 130 9.74 39.87 19.38
N ILE A 131 8.57 40.19 19.95
CA ILE A 131 8.20 39.74 21.30
C ILE A 131 7.34 38.47 21.35
N ASN A 132 6.80 38.04 20.19
CA ASN A 132 6.00 36.82 20.04
C ASN A 132 6.56 35.97 18.89
N PRO A 133 7.67 35.23 19.08
CA PRO A 133 8.23 34.36 18.06
C PRO A 133 7.24 33.27 17.63
N LEU A 134 7.34 32.83 16.39
CA LEU A 134 6.44 31.80 15.83
C LEU A 134 7.20 30.58 15.34
N ILE A 135 6.55 29.44 15.51
CA ILE A 135 6.88 28.21 14.83
C ILE A 135 5.60 27.77 14.13
N ILE A 136 5.56 27.89 12.81
CA ILE A 136 4.40 27.53 11.99
C ILE A 136 4.68 26.16 11.36
N ASN A 137 3.84 25.18 11.67
CA ASN A 137 3.89 23.84 11.12
C ASN A 137 3.03 23.78 9.86
N LEU A 138 3.64 23.35 8.75
CA LEU A 138 3.04 23.34 7.42
C LEU A 138 3.15 21.91 6.86
N GLN A 139 2.02 21.27 6.57
CA GLN A 139 1.97 19.97 5.90
C GLN A 139 1.41 20.14 4.50
N THR A 140 2.19 19.77 3.50
CA THR A 140 1.75 19.75 2.10
C THR A 140 0.85 18.56 1.83
N GLY A 141 -0.14 18.74 0.96
CA GLY A 141 -1.07 17.70 0.51
C GLY A 141 -0.66 17.08 -0.82
N LEU A 142 -1.66 16.54 -1.52
CA LEU A 142 -1.51 16.01 -2.88
C LEU A 142 -1.03 17.10 -3.84
N ASP A 143 0.03 16.78 -4.59
CA ASP A 143 0.43 17.54 -5.77
C ASP A 143 -0.20 16.90 -7.01
N GLY A 144 -0.98 17.68 -7.75
CA GLY A 144 -1.70 17.23 -8.94
C GLY A 144 -0.81 17.02 -10.18
N LYS A 145 0.49 17.33 -10.12
CA LYS A 145 1.42 17.09 -11.23
C LYS A 145 1.75 15.61 -11.39
N ASP A 146 2.00 15.20 -12.64
CA ASP A 146 2.46 13.84 -12.91
C ASP A 146 3.90 13.66 -12.41
N LYS A 147 4.17 12.58 -11.66
CA LYS A 147 5.49 12.23 -11.13
C LYS A 147 6.37 11.49 -12.14
N PHE A 148 5.73 10.87 -13.14
CA PHE A 148 6.39 10.14 -14.22
C PHE A 148 5.77 10.55 -15.57
N SER A 149 6.54 10.40 -16.64
CA SER A 149 6.03 10.58 -18.01
C SER A 149 4.90 9.60 -18.31
N ARG A 150 3.84 10.09 -18.97
CA ARG A 150 2.73 9.23 -19.39
C ARG A 150 3.16 8.26 -20.49
N ILE A 151 2.69 7.04 -20.35
CA ILE A 151 2.80 5.93 -21.32
C ILE A 151 1.39 5.41 -21.59
N SER A 152 1.22 4.56 -22.60
CA SER A 152 -0.09 3.95 -22.88
C SER A 152 -0.55 3.06 -21.71
N ASP A 153 -1.86 2.81 -21.60
CA ASP A 153 -2.39 1.92 -20.55
C ASP A 153 -1.77 0.51 -20.66
N ASP A 154 -1.54 -0.01 -21.88
CA ASP A 154 -0.91 -1.33 -22.07
C ASP A 154 0.57 -1.38 -21.62
N GLU A 155 1.33 -0.32 -21.90
CA GLU A 155 2.70 -0.16 -21.40
C GLU A 155 2.73 0.00 -19.88
N LEU A 156 1.76 0.73 -19.30
CA LEU A 156 1.64 0.91 -17.86
C LEU A 156 1.30 -0.41 -17.16
N LEU A 157 0.36 -1.20 -17.69
CA LEU A 157 0.04 -2.53 -17.19
C LEU A 157 1.26 -3.46 -17.29
N THR A 158 2.00 -3.41 -18.40
CA THR A 158 3.24 -4.19 -18.57
C THR A 158 4.31 -3.76 -17.56
N LEU A 159 4.46 -2.46 -17.29
CA LEU A 159 5.37 -1.94 -16.28
C LEU A 159 4.98 -2.42 -14.87
N ILE A 160 3.69 -2.38 -14.54
CA ILE A 160 3.16 -2.88 -13.26
C ILE A 160 3.47 -4.36 -13.10
N GLN A 161 3.13 -5.18 -14.10
CA GLN A 161 3.44 -6.61 -14.07
C GLN A 161 4.94 -6.86 -13.92
N LYS A 162 5.79 -6.18 -14.73
CA LYS A 162 7.24 -6.39 -14.73
C LYS A 162 7.91 -5.96 -13.43
N GLN A 163 7.52 -4.81 -12.87
CA GLN A 163 8.10 -4.34 -11.60
C GLN A 163 7.62 -5.18 -10.42
N THR A 164 6.32 -5.52 -10.39
CA THR A 164 5.75 -6.33 -9.31
C THR A 164 6.29 -7.76 -9.33
N PHE A 165 6.55 -8.31 -10.52
CA PHE A 165 7.16 -9.64 -10.70
C PHE A 165 8.50 -9.80 -9.98
N LYS A 166 9.26 -8.72 -9.80
CA LYS A 166 10.52 -8.74 -9.04
C LYS A 166 10.33 -9.21 -7.59
N TYR A 167 9.15 -9.02 -6.99
CA TYR A 167 8.83 -9.57 -5.67
C TYR A 167 8.99 -11.09 -5.62
N PHE A 168 8.50 -11.78 -6.65
CA PHE A 168 8.50 -13.24 -6.76
C PHE A 168 9.71 -13.81 -7.48
N TRP A 169 10.50 -12.95 -8.13
CA TRP A 169 11.67 -13.38 -8.89
C TRP A 169 12.98 -13.03 -8.20
N ASP A 170 13.26 -11.73 -8.05
CA ASP A 170 14.48 -11.18 -7.45
C ASP A 170 14.43 -11.30 -5.92
N PHE A 171 13.26 -11.02 -5.35
CA PHE A 171 13.02 -11.06 -3.90
C PHE A 171 12.40 -12.39 -3.42
N ALA A 172 12.44 -13.43 -4.25
CA ALA A 172 12.15 -14.79 -3.78
C ALA A 172 13.16 -15.23 -2.72
N TYR A 173 12.74 -16.13 -1.84
CA TYR A 173 13.65 -16.67 -0.84
C TYR A 173 14.72 -17.55 -1.52
N PRO A 174 16.03 -17.32 -1.27
CA PRO A 174 17.08 -17.89 -2.11
C PRO A 174 17.18 -19.41 -2.04
N ASN A 175 16.85 -20.06 -0.91
CA ASN A 175 16.97 -21.51 -0.78
C ASN A 175 15.76 -22.27 -1.32
N SER A 176 14.55 -21.82 -1.00
CA SER A 176 13.30 -22.45 -1.46
C SER A 176 12.81 -21.98 -2.83
N GLY A 177 13.13 -20.74 -3.22
CA GLY A 177 12.51 -20.06 -4.36
C GLY A 177 11.07 -19.58 -4.09
N LEU A 178 10.54 -19.80 -2.89
CA LEU A 178 9.19 -19.41 -2.47
C LEU A 178 9.09 -17.91 -2.14
N ALA A 179 7.86 -17.40 -2.10
CA ALA A 179 7.57 -16.01 -1.80
C ALA A 179 7.71 -15.72 -0.30
N ARG A 180 8.45 -14.67 0.05
CA ARG A 180 8.46 -14.14 1.41
C ARG A 180 7.06 -13.61 1.75
N GLU A 181 6.63 -13.80 3.00
CA GLU A 181 5.36 -13.21 3.48
C GLU A 181 5.34 -11.70 3.25
N ARG A 182 6.42 -11.04 3.69
CA ARG A 182 6.64 -9.60 3.51
C ARG A 182 8.12 -9.28 3.40
N ASN A 183 8.43 -8.04 3.02
CA ASN A 183 9.81 -7.56 2.97
C ASN A 183 10.55 -7.49 4.32
N THR A 184 9.85 -7.69 5.45
CA THR A 184 10.42 -7.67 6.81
C THR A 184 10.26 -9.01 7.55
N SER A 185 9.86 -10.09 6.88
CA SER A 185 9.57 -11.39 7.53
C SER A 185 10.79 -12.28 7.78
N GLY A 186 12.00 -11.79 7.51
CA GLY A 186 13.23 -12.56 7.65
C GLY A 186 13.22 -13.83 6.80
N ASP A 187 13.25 -14.98 7.47
CA ASP A 187 13.29 -16.30 6.84
C ASP A 187 11.91 -16.93 6.59
N ILE A 188 10.82 -16.22 6.90
CA ILE A 188 9.47 -16.73 6.69
C ILE A 188 9.05 -16.58 5.22
N VAL A 189 8.59 -17.69 4.65
CA VAL A 189 7.87 -17.75 3.36
C VAL A 189 6.44 -18.21 3.59
N THR A 190 5.52 -17.70 2.78
CA THR A 190 4.07 -18.01 2.85
C THR A 190 3.67 -18.99 1.76
N THR A 191 2.81 -19.95 2.07
CA THR A 191 2.43 -21.00 1.12
C THR A 191 1.40 -20.53 0.11
N GLY A 192 0.31 -19.87 0.51
CA GLY A 192 -0.69 -19.34 -0.42
C GLY A 192 -0.13 -18.20 -1.27
N GLY A 193 0.58 -17.26 -0.66
CA GLY A 193 1.29 -16.20 -1.41
C GLY A 193 2.35 -16.75 -2.39
N SER A 194 2.93 -17.91 -2.10
CA SER A 194 3.80 -18.61 -3.06
C SER A 194 3.04 -19.25 -4.22
N GLY A 195 1.81 -19.71 -4.00
CA GLY A 195 0.89 -20.10 -5.08
C GLY A 195 0.67 -18.97 -6.08
N PHE A 196 0.43 -17.76 -5.58
CA PHE A 196 0.28 -16.57 -6.42
C PHE A 196 1.59 -16.23 -7.15
N GLY A 197 2.73 -16.40 -6.46
CA GLY A 197 4.06 -16.26 -7.06
C GLY A 197 4.35 -17.26 -8.18
N ILE A 198 3.90 -18.51 -8.04
CA ILE A 198 4.02 -19.54 -9.09
C ILE A 198 3.23 -19.13 -10.34
N MET A 199 1.99 -18.66 -10.17
CA MET A 199 1.22 -18.12 -11.31
C MET A 199 1.92 -16.90 -11.93
N SER A 200 2.52 -16.04 -11.11
CA SER A 200 3.28 -14.87 -11.58
C SER A 200 4.53 -15.26 -12.39
N ILE A 201 5.19 -16.39 -12.08
CA ILE A 201 6.28 -16.95 -12.90
C ILE A 201 5.77 -17.32 -14.30
N ILE A 202 4.58 -17.91 -14.41
CA ILE A 202 3.97 -18.23 -15.71
C ILE A 202 3.70 -16.96 -16.51
N VAL A 203 3.16 -15.92 -15.87
CA VAL A 203 3.00 -14.59 -16.49
C VAL A 203 4.35 -14.03 -16.96
N GLY A 204 5.39 -14.12 -16.11
CA GLY A 204 6.74 -13.65 -16.42
C GLY A 204 7.36 -14.32 -17.64
N ILE A 205 7.13 -15.63 -17.83
CA ILE A 205 7.55 -16.34 -19.04
C ILE A 205 6.75 -15.84 -20.24
N ASN A 206 5.42 -15.79 -20.14
CA ASN A 206 4.54 -15.41 -21.25
C ASN A 206 4.76 -13.97 -21.72
N ARG A 207 5.19 -13.09 -20.83
CA ARG A 207 5.55 -11.69 -21.11
C ARG A 207 7.03 -11.48 -21.42
N ASN A 208 7.83 -12.54 -21.52
CA ASN A 208 9.27 -12.50 -21.78
C ASN A 208 10.06 -11.65 -20.76
N PHE A 209 9.61 -11.60 -19.51
CA PHE A 209 10.41 -11.03 -18.41
C PHE A 209 11.55 -11.97 -18.03
N ILE A 210 11.31 -13.28 -18.18
CA ILE A 210 12.25 -14.38 -18.02
C ILE A 210 12.04 -15.38 -19.15
N THR A 211 13.03 -16.23 -19.38
CA THR A 211 12.93 -17.34 -20.34
C THR A 211 12.14 -18.51 -19.75
N LYS A 212 11.58 -19.37 -20.62
CA LYS A 212 10.87 -20.58 -20.20
C LYS A 212 11.77 -21.53 -19.39
N SER A 213 13.05 -21.64 -19.75
CA SER A 213 14.03 -22.48 -19.05
C SER A 213 14.36 -21.95 -17.65
N GLU A 214 14.51 -20.64 -17.48
CA GLU A 214 14.69 -20.04 -16.15
C GLU A 214 13.46 -20.29 -15.27
N GLY A 215 12.26 -20.09 -15.82
CA GLY A 215 11.00 -20.39 -15.14
C GLY A 215 10.89 -21.85 -14.72
N LEU A 216 11.20 -22.78 -15.62
CA LEU A 216 11.21 -24.23 -15.34
C LEU A 216 12.17 -24.56 -14.18
N ALA A 217 13.40 -24.05 -14.23
CA ALA A 217 14.40 -24.29 -13.20
C ALA A 217 13.95 -23.73 -11.83
N ARG A 218 13.32 -22.56 -11.81
CA ARG A 218 12.75 -21.99 -10.57
C ARG A 218 11.64 -22.88 -10.01
N LEU A 219 10.73 -23.35 -10.84
CA LEU A 219 9.60 -24.17 -10.39
C LEU A 219 10.06 -25.55 -9.92
N GLN A 220 11.04 -26.18 -10.58
CA GLN A 220 11.65 -27.42 -10.11
C GLN A 220 12.33 -27.26 -8.75
N LYS A 221 12.97 -26.12 -8.49
CA LYS A 221 13.51 -25.79 -7.17
C LYS A 221 12.40 -25.68 -6.12
N ILE A 222 11.33 -24.96 -6.45
CA ILE A 222 10.16 -24.80 -5.57
C ILE A 222 9.54 -26.16 -5.24
N THR A 223 9.21 -26.99 -6.24
CA THR A 223 8.58 -28.30 -6.01
C THR A 223 9.51 -29.25 -5.25
N SER A 224 10.81 -29.21 -5.52
CA SER A 224 11.80 -29.98 -4.77
C SER A 224 11.84 -29.59 -3.30
N PHE A 225 11.78 -28.30 -2.99
CA PHE A 225 11.72 -27.80 -1.62
C PHE A 225 10.41 -28.20 -0.92
N LEU A 226 9.26 -28.05 -1.59
CA LEU A 226 7.95 -28.41 -1.06
C LEU A 226 7.81 -29.90 -0.73
N LYS A 227 8.45 -30.78 -1.51
CA LYS A 227 8.51 -32.22 -1.18
C LYS A 227 9.15 -32.46 0.19
N GLY A 228 10.19 -31.71 0.55
CA GLY A 228 10.89 -31.80 1.84
C GLY A 228 10.31 -30.97 2.99
N THR A 229 9.25 -30.18 2.74
CA THR A 229 8.62 -29.31 3.74
C THR A 229 7.71 -30.09 4.70
N ASP A 230 7.56 -29.62 5.94
CA ASP A 230 6.59 -30.16 6.90
C ASP A 230 5.16 -30.11 6.30
N LYS A 231 4.44 -31.22 6.42
CA LYS A 231 3.06 -31.38 5.94
C LYS A 231 2.25 -32.15 6.96
N PHE A 232 0.96 -31.82 7.05
CA PHE A 232 0.04 -32.35 8.04
C PHE A 232 -1.19 -32.88 7.30
N HIS A 233 -1.32 -34.21 7.20
CA HIS A 233 -2.31 -34.83 6.32
C HIS A 233 -2.18 -34.33 4.87
N GLY A 234 -0.93 -34.22 4.41
CA GLY A 234 -0.57 -33.69 3.09
C GLY A 234 -0.74 -32.19 2.89
N ALA A 235 -1.52 -31.50 3.72
CA ALA A 235 -1.69 -30.05 3.68
C ALA A 235 -0.47 -29.32 4.25
N PHE A 236 -0.25 -28.11 3.75
CA PHE A 236 0.86 -27.25 4.13
C PHE A 236 0.45 -26.28 5.25
N PRO A 237 1.41 -25.83 6.08
CA PRO A 237 1.19 -24.70 6.97
C PRO A 237 1.05 -23.38 6.22
N HIS A 238 0.48 -22.39 6.90
CA HIS A 238 0.46 -21.01 6.42
C HIS A 238 1.89 -20.47 6.19
N TRP A 239 2.74 -20.57 7.21
CA TRP A 239 4.14 -20.14 7.15
C TRP A 239 5.10 -21.28 7.35
N ILE A 240 6.17 -21.25 6.56
CA ILE A 240 7.31 -22.16 6.69
C ILE A 240 8.61 -21.37 6.65
N ASN A 241 9.66 -21.91 7.26
CA ASN A 241 10.99 -21.35 7.17
C ASN A 241 11.58 -21.66 5.78
N GLY A 242 11.96 -20.62 5.03
CA GLY A 242 12.45 -20.72 3.66
C GLY A 242 13.81 -21.42 3.50
N ASN A 243 14.55 -21.66 4.59
CA ASN A 243 15.77 -22.47 4.57
C ASN A 243 15.48 -23.94 4.81
N THR A 244 14.63 -24.25 5.79
CA THR A 244 14.52 -25.60 6.35
C THR A 244 13.26 -26.35 5.95
N GLY A 245 12.24 -25.64 5.44
CA GLY A 245 10.92 -26.20 5.16
C GLY A 245 10.13 -26.55 6.43
N LYS A 246 10.58 -26.09 7.60
CA LYS A 246 9.90 -26.32 8.88
C LYS A 246 8.79 -25.33 9.11
N VAL A 247 7.67 -25.79 9.69
CA VAL A 247 6.55 -24.91 10.06
C VAL A 247 7.02 -23.75 10.93
N GLN A 248 6.52 -22.55 10.64
CA GLN A 248 6.62 -21.37 11.48
C GLN A 248 5.20 -21.06 11.95
N PRO A 249 4.87 -21.26 13.24
CA PRO A 249 3.49 -21.07 13.69
C PRO A 249 2.99 -19.65 13.41
N PHE A 250 1.82 -19.53 12.78
CA PHE A 250 1.16 -18.24 12.57
C PHE A 250 0.59 -17.70 13.90
N SER A 251 0.17 -18.61 14.77
CA SER A 251 -0.16 -18.35 16.16
C SER A 251 0.19 -19.58 17.02
N ALA A 252 0.03 -19.49 18.34
CA ALA A 252 0.36 -20.60 19.24
C ALA A 252 -0.36 -21.92 18.89
N LYS A 253 -1.61 -21.84 18.42
CA LYS A 253 -2.43 -23.01 18.04
C LYS A 253 -2.41 -23.30 16.55
N ASP A 254 -1.95 -22.34 15.74
CA ASP A 254 -1.86 -22.46 14.30
C ASP A 254 -0.42 -22.80 13.92
N ASN A 255 -0.05 -24.04 14.22
CA ASN A 255 1.28 -24.61 14.01
C ASN A 255 1.26 -25.89 13.16
N GLY A 256 0.17 -26.09 12.41
CA GLY A 256 -0.08 -27.30 11.62
C GLY A 256 -0.50 -26.97 10.19
N ALA A 257 -1.51 -27.67 9.68
CA ALA A 257 -2.10 -27.41 8.38
C ALA A 257 -2.95 -26.14 8.37
N ASP A 258 -2.80 -25.37 7.30
CA ASP A 258 -3.75 -24.35 6.84
C ASP A 258 -4.29 -24.80 5.46
N LEU A 259 -5.56 -25.18 5.42
CA LEU A 259 -6.19 -25.73 4.23
C LEU A 259 -6.48 -24.65 3.17
N VAL A 260 -6.70 -23.41 3.58
CA VAL A 260 -6.95 -22.28 2.67
C VAL A 260 -5.65 -21.91 1.95
N GLU A 261 -4.57 -21.73 2.69
CA GLU A 261 -3.25 -21.46 2.11
C GLU A 261 -2.75 -22.63 1.25
N THR A 262 -3.03 -23.88 1.66
CA THR A 262 -2.78 -25.06 0.82
C THR A 262 -3.54 -24.97 -0.49
N SER A 263 -4.81 -24.55 -0.48
CA SER A 263 -5.60 -24.43 -1.71
C SER A 263 -5.02 -23.40 -2.69
N PHE A 264 -4.53 -22.27 -2.18
CA PHE A 264 -3.86 -21.23 -2.96
C PHE A 264 -2.50 -21.69 -3.51
N LEU A 265 -1.74 -22.48 -2.74
CA LEU A 265 -0.51 -23.10 -3.26
C LEU A 265 -0.81 -24.08 -4.40
N ILE A 266 -1.81 -24.94 -4.21
CA ILE A 266 -2.16 -25.99 -5.17
C ILE A 266 -2.74 -25.40 -6.46
N GLU A 267 -3.54 -24.33 -6.43
CA GLU A 267 -4.01 -23.69 -7.66
C GLU A 267 -2.85 -23.23 -8.54
N GLY A 268 -1.81 -22.61 -7.95
CA GLY A 268 -0.65 -22.14 -8.68
C GLY A 268 0.18 -23.29 -9.25
N LEU A 269 0.36 -24.36 -8.48
CA LEU A 269 1.03 -25.56 -8.95
C LEU A 269 0.29 -26.21 -10.12
N LEU A 270 -1.04 -26.31 -10.08
CA LEU A 270 -1.82 -26.85 -11.19
C LEU A 270 -1.73 -25.98 -12.45
N VAL A 271 -1.75 -24.65 -12.31
CA VAL A 271 -1.49 -23.73 -13.43
C VAL A 271 -0.12 -24.00 -14.06
N ALA A 272 0.93 -24.13 -13.25
CA ALA A 272 2.27 -24.44 -13.73
C ALA A 272 2.33 -25.80 -14.45
N ARG A 273 1.65 -26.82 -13.91
CA ARG A 273 1.56 -28.15 -14.53
C ARG A 273 0.96 -28.08 -15.93
N GLN A 274 -0.12 -27.31 -16.10
CA GLN A 274 -0.79 -27.18 -17.40
C GLN A 274 0.04 -26.37 -18.40
N TYR A 275 0.83 -25.41 -17.92
CA TYR A 275 1.71 -24.60 -18.78
C TYR A 275 2.93 -25.38 -19.30
N PHE A 276 3.58 -26.15 -18.41
CA PHE A 276 4.72 -26.99 -18.76
C PHE A 276 4.24 -28.37 -19.20
N ASN A 277 3.63 -28.45 -20.38
CA ASN A 277 3.02 -29.65 -20.95
C ASN A 277 3.85 -30.32 -22.06
N GLY A 278 5.12 -29.93 -22.25
CA GLY A 278 6.03 -30.50 -23.23
C GLY A 278 6.41 -31.95 -22.94
N ASN A 279 6.89 -32.65 -23.97
CA ASN A 279 7.36 -34.04 -23.87
C ASN A 279 8.82 -34.15 -23.37
N ASP A 280 9.49 -33.05 -23.06
CA ASP A 280 10.85 -33.09 -22.52
C ASP A 280 10.86 -33.63 -21.08
N ALA A 281 11.97 -34.27 -20.71
CA ALA A 281 12.08 -34.97 -19.43
C ALA A 281 12.03 -34.02 -18.22
N ALA A 282 12.45 -32.77 -18.38
CA ALA A 282 12.49 -31.79 -17.28
C ALA A 282 11.08 -31.26 -16.95
N GLU A 283 10.29 -30.93 -17.97
CA GLU A 283 8.87 -30.59 -17.81
C GLU A 283 8.06 -31.80 -17.30
N LEU A 284 8.33 -33.01 -17.80
CA LEU A 284 7.68 -34.22 -17.30
C LEU A 284 7.99 -34.45 -15.81
N ALA A 285 9.23 -34.25 -15.38
CA ALA A 285 9.61 -34.36 -13.96
C ALA A 285 8.88 -33.32 -13.10
N LEU A 286 8.79 -32.06 -13.57
CA LEU A 286 8.03 -31.02 -12.89
C LEU A 286 6.54 -31.42 -12.74
N ARG A 287 5.91 -31.90 -13.81
CA ARG A 287 4.50 -32.33 -13.77
C ARG A 287 4.29 -33.48 -12.80
N ASN A 288 5.20 -34.45 -12.76
CA ASN A 288 5.11 -35.58 -11.83
C ASN A 288 5.25 -35.14 -10.37
N ASP A 289 6.18 -34.23 -10.07
CA ASP A 289 6.33 -33.65 -8.73
C ASP A 289 5.07 -32.90 -8.30
N ILE A 290 4.48 -32.10 -9.18
CA ILE A 290 3.23 -31.38 -8.90
C ILE A 290 2.08 -32.38 -8.66
N ASN A 291 1.95 -33.41 -9.51
CA ASN A 291 0.93 -34.44 -9.34
C ASN A 291 1.05 -35.13 -7.98
N GLN A 292 2.27 -35.43 -7.53
CA GLN A 292 2.51 -36.03 -6.22
C GLN A 292 2.10 -35.10 -5.08
N LEU A 293 2.49 -33.81 -5.14
CA LEU A 293 2.10 -32.83 -4.13
C LEU A 293 0.58 -32.67 -4.06
N TYR A 294 -0.09 -32.58 -5.22
CA TYR A 294 -1.54 -32.49 -5.33
C TYR A 294 -2.26 -33.73 -4.77
N SER A 295 -1.85 -34.93 -5.19
CA SER A 295 -2.54 -36.18 -4.81
C SER A 295 -2.41 -36.52 -3.33
N ASN A 296 -1.40 -35.96 -2.65
CA ASN A 296 -1.13 -36.26 -1.26
C ASN A 296 -1.95 -35.41 -0.28
N VAL A 297 -2.61 -34.34 -0.73
CA VAL A 297 -3.44 -33.52 0.16
C VAL A 297 -4.70 -34.27 0.54
N GLU A 298 -4.84 -34.60 1.83
CA GLU A 298 -5.96 -35.39 2.36
C GLU A 298 -7.17 -34.49 2.66
N TRP A 299 -7.80 -33.89 1.63
CA TRP A 299 -8.91 -32.94 1.83
C TRP A 299 -10.07 -33.49 2.67
N ASP A 300 -10.34 -34.79 2.57
CA ASP A 300 -11.39 -35.48 3.32
C ASP A 300 -11.06 -35.62 4.82
N TRP A 301 -9.79 -35.62 5.21
CA TRP A 301 -9.36 -35.55 6.62
C TRP A 301 -9.91 -34.29 7.32
N PHE A 302 -9.92 -33.18 6.60
CA PHE A 302 -10.37 -31.86 7.08
C PHE A 302 -11.88 -31.77 7.30
N ARG A 303 -12.61 -32.87 7.14
CA ARG A 303 -14.01 -33.02 7.56
C ARG A 303 -14.16 -33.42 9.02
N LYS A 304 -13.08 -33.55 9.80
CA LYS A 304 -13.14 -33.87 11.24
C LYS A 304 -14.03 -35.09 11.54
N GLY A 305 -13.66 -36.25 11.00
CA GLY A 305 -14.45 -37.47 11.19
C GLY A 305 -15.71 -37.55 10.32
N GLY A 306 -15.68 -36.91 9.14
CA GLY A 306 -16.71 -37.08 8.11
C GLY A 306 -17.89 -36.09 8.20
N GLU A 307 -17.73 -34.97 8.90
CA GLU A 307 -18.73 -33.91 8.91
C GLU A 307 -18.99 -33.35 7.50
N GLU A 308 -20.15 -32.73 7.31
CA GLU A 308 -20.58 -32.13 6.03
C GLU A 308 -20.05 -30.69 5.86
N LYS A 309 -18.78 -30.49 6.21
CA LYS A 309 -18.06 -29.21 6.11
C LYS A 309 -16.55 -29.45 6.19
N LEU A 310 -15.77 -28.45 5.76
CA LEU A 310 -14.32 -28.43 5.90
C LEU A 310 -13.89 -27.45 6.99
N TYR A 311 -12.83 -27.83 7.71
CA TYR A 311 -12.16 -26.98 8.70
C TYR A 311 -10.89 -26.39 8.12
N TRP A 312 -10.64 -25.14 8.48
CA TRP A 312 -9.51 -24.37 7.96
C TRP A 312 -8.18 -24.93 8.48
N HIS A 313 -8.13 -25.33 9.75
CA HIS A 313 -6.87 -25.70 10.41
C HIS A 313 -6.93 -27.08 11.05
N TRP A 314 -5.77 -27.72 11.12
CA TRP A 314 -5.53 -28.89 11.96
C TRP A 314 -4.08 -28.90 12.47
N SER A 315 -3.86 -29.30 13.73
CA SER A 315 -2.53 -29.36 14.36
C SER A 315 -2.26 -30.73 14.97
N SER A 316 -1.02 -31.23 14.88
CA SER A 316 -0.62 -32.44 15.60
C SER A 316 -0.63 -32.27 17.12
N ASP A 317 -0.41 -31.05 17.62
CA ASP A 317 -0.36 -30.74 19.05
C ASP A 317 -1.73 -30.38 19.61
N TYR A 318 -2.56 -29.70 18.80
CA TYR A 318 -3.83 -29.11 19.24
C TYR A 318 -5.06 -29.67 18.52
N ASN A 319 -4.90 -30.63 17.61
CA ASN A 319 -5.96 -31.23 16.80
C ASN A 319 -6.85 -30.17 16.12
N TRP A 320 -8.11 -30.08 16.54
CA TRP A 320 -9.15 -29.20 15.97
C TRP A 320 -9.42 -27.98 16.83
N ASP A 321 -8.55 -27.61 17.77
CA ASP A 321 -8.79 -26.57 18.77
C ASP A 321 -9.15 -25.19 18.20
N ILE A 322 -8.60 -24.81 17.04
CA ILE A 322 -8.99 -23.56 16.35
C ILE A 322 -10.46 -23.63 15.92
N ASN A 323 -10.93 -24.82 15.53
CA ASN A 323 -12.32 -25.16 15.26
C ASN A 323 -13.03 -24.19 14.28
N LEU A 324 -12.28 -23.67 13.30
CA LEU A 324 -12.78 -22.71 12.32
C LEU A 324 -13.29 -23.44 11.08
N GLN A 325 -14.61 -23.40 10.86
CA GLN A 325 -15.23 -23.89 9.63
C GLN A 325 -14.93 -22.94 8.47
N VAL A 326 -14.60 -23.50 7.30
CA VAL A 326 -14.59 -22.75 6.04
C VAL A 326 -16.02 -22.64 5.52
N LYS A 327 -16.61 -21.45 5.60
CA LYS A 327 -18.02 -21.18 5.23
C LYS A 327 -18.10 -19.94 4.34
N GLY A 328 -18.90 -20.04 3.27
CA GLY A 328 -19.07 -18.97 2.29
C GLY A 328 -20.10 -17.92 2.69
N TRP A 329 -20.10 -16.76 2.05
CA TRP A 329 -19.17 -16.33 0.99
C TRP A 329 -17.97 -15.57 1.56
N ASN A 330 -16.77 -15.97 1.16
CA ASN A 330 -15.48 -15.31 1.43
C ASN A 330 -14.42 -15.78 0.40
N GLU A 331 -13.14 -15.55 0.65
CA GLU A 331 -12.01 -15.87 -0.25
C GLU A 331 -11.78 -17.37 -0.54
N ALA A 332 -12.37 -18.26 0.25
CA ALA A 332 -11.94 -19.66 0.37
C ALA A 332 -12.72 -20.65 -0.53
N LEU A 333 -13.33 -20.19 -1.63
CA LEU A 333 -14.03 -21.07 -2.58
C LEU A 333 -13.11 -22.19 -3.11
N MET A 334 -11.84 -21.87 -3.37
CA MET A 334 -10.85 -22.79 -3.92
C MET A 334 -10.65 -24.05 -3.07
N VAL A 335 -10.80 -23.96 -1.74
CA VAL A 335 -10.74 -25.12 -0.83
C VAL A 335 -11.74 -26.19 -1.25
N TYR A 336 -13.00 -25.79 -1.46
CA TYR A 336 -14.06 -26.74 -1.79
C TYR A 336 -13.93 -27.25 -3.23
N VAL A 337 -13.50 -26.39 -4.17
CA VAL A 337 -13.26 -26.79 -5.56
C VAL A 337 -12.17 -27.87 -5.62
N LEU A 338 -11.00 -27.63 -5.01
CA LEU A 338 -9.90 -28.60 -5.02
C LEU A 338 -10.22 -29.86 -4.23
N ALA A 339 -10.92 -29.75 -3.10
CA ALA A 339 -11.38 -30.91 -2.34
C ALA A 339 -12.33 -31.79 -3.17
N ALA A 340 -13.21 -31.19 -3.98
CA ALA A 340 -14.09 -31.95 -4.88
C ALA A 340 -13.35 -32.51 -6.10
N SER A 341 -12.29 -31.83 -6.55
CA SER A 341 -11.41 -32.23 -7.65
C SER A 341 -10.44 -33.35 -7.29
N SER A 342 -10.08 -33.51 -6.02
CA SER A 342 -9.16 -34.56 -5.59
C SER A 342 -9.65 -35.94 -6.03
N THR A 343 -8.74 -36.74 -6.57
CA THR A 343 -9.03 -38.11 -7.05
C THR A 343 -8.65 -39.18 -6.02
N THR A 344 -7.88 -38.80 -5.00
CA THR A 344 -7.42 -39.67 -3.90
C THR A 344 -8.15 -39.39 -2.58
N HIS A 345 -8.48 -38.12 -2.32
CA HIS A 345 -9.01 -37.62 -1.05
C HIS A 345 -10.19 -36.67 -1.30
N THR A 346 -11.21 -37.17 -1.99
CA THR A 346 -12.34 -36.36 -2.46
C THR A 346 -13.41 -36.16 -1.39
N ILE A 347 -14.15 -35.04 -1.45
CA ILE A 347 -15.34 -34.81 -0.61
C ILE A 347 -16.65 -35.10 -1.36
N PRO A 348 -17.73 -35.54 -0.69
CA PRO A 348 -19.05 -35.60 -1.31
C PRO A 348 -19.62 -34.18 -1.56
N LYS A 349 -20.55 -34.06 -2.52
CA LYS A 349 -21.20 -32.77 -2.86
C LYS A 349 -21.89 -32.11 -1.66
N SER A 350 -22.44 -32.91 -0.75
CA SER A 350 -23.11 -32.45 0.47
C SER A 350 -22.20 -31.61 1.38
N VAL A 351 -20.88 -31.85 1.40
CA VAL A 351 -19.91 -31.03 2.14
C VAL A 351 -19.89 -29.60 1.60
N TYR A 352 -19.96 -29.40 0.28
CA TYR A 352 -20.08 -28.07 -0.33
C TYR A 352 -21.44 -27.43 -0.03
N GLU A 353 -22.52 -28.18 -0.20
CA GLU A 353 -23.88 -27.65 -0.04
C GLU A 353 -24.16 -27.23 1.41
N MET A 354 -23.77 -28.04 2.39
CA MET A 354 -24.04 -27.82 3.82
C MET A 354 -22.93 -27.01 4.50
N GLY A 355 -21.68 -27.20 4.11
CA GLY A 355 -20.52 -26.56 4.71
C GLY A 355 -20.22 -25.18 4.14
N TRP A 356 -19.91 -25.13 2.84
CA TRP A 356 -19.59 -23.87 2.15
C TRP A 356 -20.82 -23.01 1.95
N ALA A 357 -21.81 -23.53 1.20
CA ALA A 357 -22.99 -22.77 0.82
C ALA A 357 -23.99 -22.61 1.97
N ALA A 358 -23.81 -23.35 3.06
CA ALA A 358 -24.67 -23.36 4.24
C ALA A 358 -26.15 -23.48 3.87
N ASN A 359 -26.45 -24.43 2.98
CA ASN A 359 -27.78 -24.68 2.40
C ASN A 359 -28.41 -23.41 1.79
N GLY A 360 -27.58 -22.58 1.13
CA GLY A 360 -27.99 -21.33 0.50
C GLY A 360 -27.95 -20.10 1.40
N SER A 361 -27.60 -20.23 2.68
CA SER A 361 -27.53 -19.09 3.62
C SER A 361 -26.44 -18.07 3.28
N MET A 362 -25.52 -18.38 2.35
CA MET A 362 -24.54 -17.43 1.84
C MET A 362 -25.12 -16.40 0.85
N LYS A 363 -26.37 -16.59 0.38
CA LYS A 363 -27.07 -15.64 -0.50
C LYS A 363 -27.35 -14.33 0.25
N ASN A 364 -27.13 -13.20 -0.43
CA ASN A 364 -27.42 -11.86 0.06
C ASN A 364 -28.63 -11.27 -0.67
N GLY A 365 -28.46 -10.88 -1.94
CA GLY A 365 -29.52 -10.36 -2.80
C GLY A 365 -29.92 -8.90 -2.56
N ASN A 366 -29.34 -8.21 -1.58
CA ASN A 366 -29.64 -6.81 -1.30
C ASN A 366 -28.84 -5.84 -2.19
N THR A 367 -29.31 -4.59 -2.27
CA THR A 367 -28.67 -3.51 -3.04
C THR A 367 -27.88 -2.59 -2.12
N TYR A 368 -26.61 -2.34 -2.48
CA TYR A 368 -25.70 -1.43 -1.79
C TYR A 368 -25.11 -0.46 -2.81
N TYR A 369 -25.11 0.83 -2.50
CA TYR A 369 -24.57 1.87 -3.40
C TYR A 369 -25.06 1.73 -4.87
N GLY A 370 -26.34 1.37 -5.05
CA GLY A 370 -26.98 1.19 -6.35
C GLY A 370 -26.70 -0.15 -7.07
N VAL A 371 -26.03 -1.10 -6.42
CA VAL A 371 -25.65 -2.39 -7.03
C VAL A 371 -26.17 -3.56 -6.17
N THR A 372 -26.82 -4.53 -6.80
CA THR A 372 -27.28 -5.76 -6.12
C THR A 372 -26.12 -6.74 -5.94
N LEU A 373 -25.89 -7.17 -4.70
CA LEU A 373 -24.83 -8.11 -4.35
C LEU A 373 -25.41 -9.54 -4.20
N PRO A 374 -25.01 -10.51 -5.02
CA PRO A 374 -25.55 -11.88 -4.96
C PRO A 374 -25.23 -12.62 -3.65
N LEU A 375 -23.98 -12.61 -3.19
CA LEU A 375 -23.48 -13.41 -2.08
C LEU A 375 -22.78 -12.57 -1.01
N GLY A 376 -22.65 -13.13 0.19
CA GLY A 376 -21.80 -12.60 1.26
C GLY A 376 -22.48 -11.58 2.17
N SER A 377 -21.68 -10.95 3.02
CA SER A 377 -22.19 -10.02 4.03
C SER A 377 -22.67 -8.69 3.42
N ALA A 378 -23.32 -7.83 4.21
CA ALA A 378 -23.69 -6.49 3.77
C ALA A 378 -22.47 -5.74 3.21
N ASN A 379 -22.61 -5.04 2.09
CA ASN A 379 -21.48 -4.41 1.37
C ASN A 379 -20.32 -5.36 0.96
N GLY A 380 -20.50 -6.68 1.02
CA GLY A 380 -19.54 -7.69 0.54
C GLY A 380 -18.51 -8.11 1.58
N GLY A 381 -17.52 -7.25 1.82
CA GLY A 381 -16.35 -7.54 2.65
C GLY A 381 -15.09 -6.85 2.11
N PRO A 382 -13.89 -7.27 2.53
CA PRO A 382 -12.65 -6.90 1.88
C PRO A 382 -12.61 -7.41 0.43
N LEU A 383 -12.06 -6.61 -0.48
CA LEU A 383 -12.21 -6.90 -1.92
C LEU A 383 -11.41 -8.12 -2.40
N PHE A 384 -10.38 -8.57 -1.66
CA PHE A 384 -9.62 -9.77 -1.99
C PHE A 384 -10.47 -11.06 -2.05
N PHE A 385 -11.68 -11.05 -1.49
CA PHE A 385 -12.66 -12.13 -1.64
C PHE A 385 -12.98 -12.44 -3.10
N GLU A 386 -12.90 -11.44 -3.97
CA GLU A 386 -13.13 -11.61 -5.42
C GLU A 386 -11.83 -11.84 -6.19
N HIS A 387 -10.70 -12.05 -5.51
CA HIS A 387 -9.40 -12.22 -6.15
C HIS A 387 -8.84 -13.62 -5.95
N TYR A 388 -8.64 -14.07 -4.71
CA TYR A 388 -7.76 -15.22 -4.45
C TYR A 388 -8.19 -16.49 -5.18
N SER A 389 -9.41 -16.96 -4.93
CA SER A 389 -9.96 -18.11 -5.67
C SER A 389 -10.22 -17.83 -7.16
N LEU A 390 -10.48 -16.56 -7.52
CA LEU A 390 -10.92 -16.15 -8.87
C LEU A 390 -9.75 -15.71 -9.78
N MET A 391 -8.51 -15.77 -9.30
CA MET A 391 -7.32 -15.70 -10.13
C MET A 391 -7.18 -16.93 -11.03
N ALA A 392 -7.50 -18.10 -10.47
CA ALA A 392 -7.41 -19.37 -11.15
C ALA A 392 -8.78 -19.85 -11.67
N ILE A 393 -9.84 -19.79 -10.85
CA ILE A 393 -11.20 -20.09 -11.32
C ILE A 393 -11.69 -18.94 -12.19
N ASN A 394 -12.01 -19.22 -13.45
CA ASN A 394 -12.57 -18.21 -14.35
C ASN A 394 -14.02 -17.90 -13.96
N PRO A 395 -14.35 -16.69 -13.48
CA PRO A 395 -15.71 -16.35 -13.08
C PRO A 395 -16.64 -16.09 -14.28
N ASN A 396 -16.09 -15.84 -15.48
CA ASN A 396 -16.89 -15.45 -16.64
C ASN A 396 -17.81 -16.59 -17.11
N GLY A 397 -19.12 -16.35 -17.07
CA GLY A 397 -20.13 -17.38 -17.33
C GLY A 397 -20.14 -18.53 -16.31
N LEU A 398 -19.42 -18.44 -15.19
CA LEU A 398 -19.45 -19.44 -14.13
C LEU A 398 -20.71 -19.26 -13.27
N THR A 399 -21.47 -20.33 -13.12
CA THR A 399 -22.70 -20.35 -12.33
C THR A 399 -22.81 -21.65 -11.55
N ASP A 400 -23.53 -21.63 -10.44
CA ASP A 400 -24.00 -22.82 -9.76
C ASP A 400 -25.42 -22.61 -9.21
N ALA A 401 -25.89 -23.46 -8.31
CA ALA A 401 -27.23 -23.33 -7.70
C ALA A 401 -27.42 -22.04 -6.86
N TYR A 402 -26.32 -21.37 -6.49
CA TYR A 402 -26.33 -20.26 -5.55
C TYR A 402 -26.10 -18.91 -6.22
N ALA A 403 -25.21 -18.81 -7.22
CA ALA A 403 -24.93 -17.53 -7.86
C ALA A 403 -24.40 -17.64 -9.30
N ASN A 404 -24.37 -16.49 -9.96
CA ASN A 404 -23.48 -16.22 -11.08
C ASN A 404 -22.24 -15.48 -10.55
N TYR A 405 -21.07 -16.07 -10.71
CA TYR A 405 -19.83 -15.57 -10.11
C TYR A 405 -19.22 -14.39 -10.87
N GLU A 406 -19.52 -14.26 -12.17
CA GLU A 406 -19.18 -13.06 -12.93
C GLU A 406 -19.95 -11.84 -12.38
N ILE A 407 -21.24 -12.01 -12.10
CA ILE A 407 -22.08 -10.97 -11.50
C ILE A 407 -21.59 -10.67 -10.08
N GLN A 408 -21.25 -11.69 -9.28
CA GLN A 408 -20.73 -11.51 -7.93
C GLN A 408 -19.47 -10.64 -7.90
N ALA A 409 -18.45 -11.02 -8.67
CA ALA A 409 -17.16 -10.33 -8.68
C ALA A 409 -17.29 -8.87 -9.17
N LYS A 410 -18.09 -8.64 -10.22
CA LYS A 410 -18.41 -7.29 -10.73
C LYS A 410 -19.18 -6.47 -9.72
N ALA A 411 -20.20 -7.06 -9.07
CA ALA A 411 -21.04 -6.36 -8.11
C ALA A 411 -20.23 -5.93 -6.88
N HIS A 412 -19.46 -6.83 -6.28
CA HIS A 412 -18.67 -6.51 -5.09
C HIS A 412 -17.57 -5.48 -5.39
N SER A 413 -16.86 -5.61 -6.53
CA SER A 413 -15.89 -4.60 -6.99
C SER A 413 -16.53 -3.22 -7.16
N LYS A 414 -17.72 -3.17 -7.77
CA LYS A 414 -18.44 -1.91 -8.00
C LYS A 414 -18.99 -1.29 -6.71
N ILE A 415 -19.42 -2.10 -5.74
CA ILE A 415 -19.84 -1.63 -4.42
C ILE A 415 -18.68 -1.00 -3.66
N ASN A 416 -17.51 -1.66 -3.67
CA ASN A 416 -16.29 -1.15 -3.04
C ASN A 416 -15.88 0.20 -3.68
N TYR A 417 -15.85 0.27 -5.02
CA TYR A 417 -15.63 1.51 -5.75
C TYR A 417 -16.65 2.60 -5.38
N ASN A 418 -17.95 2.32 -5.49
CA ASN A 418 -19.00 3.32 -5.24
C ASN A 418 -18.99 3.81 -3.78
N TYR A 419 -18.65 2.96 -2.81
CA TYR A 419 -18.45 3.36 -1.42
C TYR A 419 -17.32 4.39 -1.32
N CYS A 420 -16.15 4.12 -1.91
CA CYS A 420 -15.02 5.05 -1.90
C CYS A 420 -15.34 6.36 -2.61
N VAL A 421 -16.11 6.33 -3.70
CA VAL A 421 -16.57 7.55 -4.40
C VAL A 421 -17.54 8.36 -3.54
N ALA A 422 -18.47 7.68 -2.85
CA ALA A 422 -19.42 8.34 -1.96
C ALA A 422 -18.74 8.93 -0.71
N ASN A 423 -17.64 8.32 -0.25
CA ASN A 423 -16.80 8.76 0.86
C ASN A 423 -17.62 9.21 2.10
N PRO A 424 -18.46 8.35 2.68
CA PRO A 424 -19.38 8.75 3.75
C PRO A 424 -18.68 9.26 5.01
N LEU A 425 -17.40 8.90 5.20
CA LEU A 425 -16.56 9.31 6.33
C LEU A 425 -15.68 10.54 6.02
N ASN A 426 -15.76 11.10 4.81
CA ASN A 426 -15.00 12.27 4.36
C ASN A 426 -13.48 12.13 4.51
N PHE A 427 -12.93 10.93 4.30
CA PHE A 427 -11.48 10.72 4.30
C PHE A 427 -10.81 11.44 3.12
N ALA A 428 -9.67 12.07 3.34
CA ALA A 428 -8.96 12.73 2.26
C ALA A 428 -8.49 11.73 1.18
N GLY A 429 -8.61 12.14 -0.09
CA GLY A 429 -8.15 11.35 -1.25
C GLY A 429 -9.20 10.44 -1.87
N TYR A 430 -10.13 9.90 -1.07
CA TYR A 430 -11.18 8.99 -1.55
C TYR A 430 -11.99 9.65 -2.68
N SER A 431 -12.01 8.99 -3.84
CA SER A 431 -12.59 9.55 -5.07
C SER A 431 -12.72 8.49 -6.15
N ALA A 432 -13.26 8.89 -7.31
CA ALA A 432 -13.31 8.05 -8.52
C ALA A 432 -11.93 7.62 -9.04
N ASP A 433 -10.86 8.32 -8.63
CA ASP A 433 -9.48 8.06 -9.01
C ASP A 433 -8.68 7.38 -7.89
N CYS A 434 -9.21 7.28 -6.66
CA CYS A 434 -8.49 6.71 -5.53
C CYS A 434 -9.47 5.91 -4.66
N TRP A 435 -9.52 4.61 -4.90
CA TRP A 435 -10.43 3.66 -4.29
C TRP A 435 -9.76 2.31 -4.09
N GLY A 436 -10.39 1.44 -3.29
CA GLY A 436 -9.93 0.07 -3.06
C GLY A 436 -9.71 -0.23 -1.59
N LEU A 437 -10.71 -0.85 -0.96
CA LEU A 437 -10.65 -1.31 0.42
C LEU A 437 -10.48 -2.84 0.46
N THR A 438 -9.39 -3.28 1.04
CA THR A 438 -9.10 -4.71 1.27
C THR A 438 -8.21 -4.87 2.51
N ALA A 439 -7.94 -6.11 2.91
CA ALA A 439 -7.02 -6.39 4.00
C ALA A 439 -5.59 -5.99 3.63
N SER A 440 -4.92 -5.20 4.48
CA SER A 440 -3.57 -4.67 4.22
C SER A 440 -2.93 -4.11 5.49
N ASP A 441 -1.66 -3.72 5.38
CA ASP A 441 -0.97 -2.92 6.40
C ASP A 441 -1.65 -1.57 6.62
N ILE A 442 -1.55 -1.10 7.86
CA ILE A 442 -1.87 0.26 8.29
C ILE A 442 -0.72 0.82 9.12
N ASN A 443 -0.81 2.08 9.53
CA ASN A 443 0.19 2.65 10.41
C ASN A 443 0.20 1.92 11.76
N GLY A 444 1.23 1.11 12.01
CA GLY A 444 1.42 0.36 13.25
C GLY A 444 0.61 -0.94 13.36
N GLY A 445 0.09 -1.49 12.27
CA GLY A 445 -0.65 -2.76 12.32
C GLY A 445 -1.13 -3.25 10.96
N TYR A 446 -2.14 -4.13 11.00
CA TYR A 446 -2.80 -4.73 9.83
C TYR A 446 -4.30 -4.74 10.09
N ILE A 447 -5.12 -4.50 9.05
CA ILE A 447 -6.58 -4.51 9.19
C ILE A 447 -7.26 -5.06 7.93
N ALA A 448 -8.35 -5.80 8.12
CA ALA A 448 -9.26 -6.19 7.04
C ALA A 448 -10.16 -5.01 6.63
N SER A 449 -9.62 -4.07 5.82
CA SER A 449 -10.41 -2.91 5.36
C SER A 449 -11.52 -3.35 4.42
N SER A 450 -12.69 -2.74 4.57
CA SER A 450 -13.87 -2.97 3.73
C SER A 450 -14.82 -1.79 3.85
N PRO A 451 -15.87 -1.67 3.01
CA PRO A 451 -16.92 -0.66 3.20
C PRO A 451 -17.57 -0.65 4.59
N ASN A 452 -17.55 -1.78 5.33
CA ASN A 452 -18.05 -1.86 6.70
C ASN A 452 -16.98 -1.63 7.78
N ASN A 453 -15.71 -1.58 7.39
CA ASN A 453 -14.57 -1.45 8.29
C ASN A 453 -13.53 -0.53 7.65
N ASP A 454 -13.92 0.73 7.45
CA ASP A 454 -13.09 1.74 6.81
C ASP A 454 -12.39 2.62 7.88
N LYS A 455 -11.06 2.71 7.77
CA LYS A 455 -10.19 3.52 8.63
C LYS A 455 -9.38 4.55 7.83
N GLY A 456 -9.72 4.79 6.55
CA GLY A 456 -9.06 5.77 5.69
C GLY A 456 -7.83 5.25 4.95
N TYR A 457 -7.63 3.92 4.91
CA TYR A 457 -6.51 3.29 4.20
C TYR A 457 -6.98 2.70 2.87
N ILE A 458 -6.24 3.01 1.81
CA ILE A 458 -6.41 2.43 0.46
C ILE A 458 -5.26 1.46 0.23
N ALA A 459 -5.61 0.27 -0.27
CA ALA A 459 -4.63 -0.73 -0.70
C ALA A 459 -4.70 -0.86 -2.24
N PRO A 460 -3.61 -0.57 -2.97
CA PRO A 460 -3.61 -0.63 -4.43
C PRO A 460 -4.11 -1.95 -5.01
N THR A 461 -3.77 -3.08 -4.38
CA THR A 461 -4.17 -4.42 -4.86
C THR A 461 -5.69 -4.54 -5.04
N ALA A 462 -6.51 -3.91 -4.19
CA ALA A 462 -7.97 -3.96 -4.29
C ALA A 462 -8.46 -3.49 -5.67
N ALA A 463 -8.04 -2.29 -6.09
CA ALA A 463 -8.46 -1.72 -7.36
C ALA A 463 -7.72 -2.37 -8.54
N VAL A 464 -6.41 -2.60 -8.41
CA VAL A 464 -5.56 -3.15 -9.48
C VAL A 464 -6.00 -4.57 -9.85
N SER A 465 -6.24 -5.43 -8.85
CA SER A 465 -6.64 -6.81 -9.07
C SER A 465 -8.10 -6.99 -9.47
N SER A 466 -8.91 -5.94 -9.35
CA SER A 466 -10.29 -5.92 -9.86
C SER A 466 -10.40 -5.50 -11.32
N ILE A 467 -9.27 -5.30 -12.02
CA ILE A 467 -9.27 -4.85 -13.42
C ILE A 467 -10.09 -5.72 -14.39
N PRO A 468 -10.22 -7.06 -14.24
CA PRO A 468 -11.11 -7.82 -15.13
C PRO A 468 -12.60 -7.55 -14.90
N TYR A 469 -12.95 -6.96 -13.75
CA TYR A 469 -14.34 -6.73 -13.34
C TYR A 469 -14.78 -5.28 -13.55
N THR A 470 -13.89 -4.33 -13.28
CA THR A 470 -14.13 -2.88 -13.37
C THR A 470 -12.96 -2.18 -14.08
N PRO A 471 -12.70 -2.48 -15.37
CA PRO A 471 -11.46 -2.07 -16.04
C PRO A 471 -11.30 -0.54 -16.10
N GLU A 472 -12.38 0.20 -16.33
CA GLU A 472 -12.33 1.67 -16.41
C GLU A 472 -11.96 2.30 -15.06
N GLU A 473 -12.57 1.84 -13.97
CA GLU A 473 -12.33 2.31 -12.61
C GLU A 473 -10.95 1.90 -12.11
N SER A 474 -10.53 0.66 -12.39
CA SER A 474 -9.21 0.15 -12.02
C SER A 474 -8.11 0.91 -12.75
N LEU A 475 -8.27 1.21 -14.05
CA LEU A 475 -7.29 2.01 -14.80
C LEU A 475 -7.22 3.45 -14.31
N LYS A 476 -8.32 4.06 -13.87
CA LYS A 476 -8.29 5.38 -13.21
C LYS A 476 -7.45 5.35 -11.93
N ALA A 477 -7.69 4.35 -11.07
CA ALA A 477 -6.91 4.15 -9.85
C ALA A 477 -5.43 3.92 -10.13
N ILE A 478 -5.10 3.02 -11.07
CA ILE A 478 -3.73 2.75 -11.50
C ILE A 478 -3.02 4.03 -11.95
N ARG A 479 -3.65 4.85 -12.78
CA ARG A 479 -3.08 6.13 -13.24
C ARG A 479 -2.89 7.10 -12.10
N PHE A 480 -3.82 7.17 -11.15
CA PHE A 480 -3.68 8.03 -9.98
C PHE A 480 -2.51 7.58 -9.08
N PHE A 481 -2.46 6.29 -8.73
CA PHE A 481 -1.39 5.73 -7.90
C PHE A 481 -0.03 5.95 -8.56
N TYR A 482 0.10 5.63 -9.85
CA TYR A 482 1.38 5.74 -10.55
C TYR A 482 1.77 7.19 -10.86
N TYR A 483 0.87 8.00 -11.45
CA TYR A 483 1.23 9.34 -11.90
C TYR A 483 1.07 10.42 -10.84
N LYS A 484 0.13 10.33 -9.91
CA LYS A 484 -0.10 11.40 -8.92
C LYS A 484 0.61 11.14 -7.61
N LEU A 485 0.56 9.90 -7.11
CA LEU A 485 1.24 9.53 -5.87
C LEU A 485 2.69 9.11 -6.10
N GLY A 486 2.99 8.49 -7.25
CA GLY A 486 4.37 8.23 -7.69
C GLY A 486 5.20 7.46 -6.67
N ASP A 487 6.41 7.92 -6.41
CA ASP A 487 7.41 7.35 -5.50
C ASP A 487 6.93 7.14 -4.04
N LYS A 488 5.85 7.83 -3.64
CA LYS A 488 5.21 7.59 -2.33
C LYS A 488 4.63 6.18 -2.25
N VAL A 489 3.96 5.73 -3.31
CA VAL A 489 3.29 4.41 -3.34
C VAL A 489 3.93 3.42 -4.32
N TRP A 490 4.86 3.86 -5.17
CA TRP A 490 5.58 3.02 -6.12
C TRP A 490 7.03 2.81 -5.67
N GLY A 491 7.58 1.60 -5.84
CA GLY A 491 8.97 1.31 -5.51
C GLY A 491 9.51 0.03 -6.15
N ASP A 492 10.48 -0.60 -5.49
CA ASP A 492 11.30 -1.68 -6.06
C ASP A 492 10.50 -2.91 -6.48
N TYR A 493 9.35 -3.15 -5.86
CA TYR A 493 8.50 -4.29 -6.17
C TYR A 493 7.09 -3.87 -6.63
N GLY A 494 6.97 -2.70 -7.26
CA GLY A 494 5.71 -2.18 -7.78
C GLY A 494 5.00 -1.28 -6.76
N PHE A 495 3.67 -1.33 -6.71
CA PHE A 495 2.92 -0.62 -5.69
C PHE A 495 3.21 -1.21 -4.31
N LYS A 496 3.41 -0.33 -3.32
CA LYS A 496 3.53 -0.67 -1.90
C LYS A 496 2.15 -1.00 -1.34
N ASP A 497 2.16 -1.66 -0.19
CA ASP A 497 0.99 -2.36 0.34
C ASP A 497 -0.27 -1.51 0.50
N ALA A 498 -0.13 -0.35 1.14
CA ALA A 498 -1.25 0.54 1.42
C ALA A 498 -0.79 1.98 1.69
N PHE A 499 -1.74 2.90 1.73
CA PHE A 499 -1.52 4.28 2.13
C PHE A 499 -2.79 4.92 2.70
N SER A 500 -2.63 6.01 3.44
CA SER A 500 -3.70 6.92 3.86
C SER A 500 -3.31 8.34 3.47
N LEU A 501 -4.22 9.09 2.85
CA LEU A 501 -4.02 10.53 2.58
C LEU A 501 -4.67 11.43 3.63
N ASN A 502 -5.55 10.88 4.49
CA ASN A 502 -6.22 11.62 5.56
C ASN A 502 -5.24 12.04 6.66
N ASP A 503 -4.51 11.05 7.17
CA ASP A 503 -3.29 11.24 7.94
C ASP A 503 -2.17 10.63 7.10
N PRO A 504 -1.41 11.46 6.35
CA PRO A 504 -0.48 10.99 5.35
C PRO A 504 0.48 9.92 5.87
N TRP A 505 0.28 8.71 5.39
CA TRP A 505 1.09 7.54 5.70
C TRP A 505 1.16 6.67 4.45
N PHE A 506 2.35 6.16 4.16
CA PHE A 506 2.60 5.32 3.00
C PHE A 506 3.39 4.12 3.49
N ALA A 507 2.90 2.92 3.20
CA ALA A 507 3.59 1.69 3.54
C ALA A 507 5.01 1.71 2.96
N SER A 508 5.99 1.16 3.68
CA SER A 508 7.28 0.75 3.13
C SER A 508 7.30 -0.75 2.81
N SER A 509 6.19 -1.43 3.07
CA SER A 509 6.02 -2.87 2.95
C SER A 509 5.45 -3.29 1.59
N TYR A 510 5.67 -4.57 1.32
CA TYR A 510 5.09 -5.35 0.24
C TYR A 510 4.74 -6.71 0.82
N LEU A 511 3.55 -7.24 0.49
CA LEU A 511 3.08 -8.55 0.94
C LEU A 511 2.85 -9.46 -0.27
N ALA A 512 3.21 -10.73 -0.16
CA ALA A 512 3.02 -11.68 -1.26
C ALA A 512 1.56 -11.76 -1.72
N ILE A 513 0.65 -11.80 -0.74
CA ILE A 513 -0.79 -11.95 -0.97
C ILE A 513 -1.42 -10.73 -1.65
N ASP A 514 -0.78 -9.56 -1.53
CA ASP A 514 -1.25 -8.33 -2.17
C ASP A 514 -0.54 -8.06 -3.49
N GLN A 515 0.72 -8.47 -3.67
CA GLN A 515 1.46 -8.31 -4.93
C GLN A 515 1.04 -9.32 -6.01
N GLY A 516 0.82 -10.57 -5.63
CA GLY A 516 0.53 -11.67 -6.55
C GLY A 516 -0.72 -11.43 -7.41
N PRO A 517 -1.87 -11.09 -6.79
CA PRO A 517 -3.10 -10.79 -7.51
C PRO A 517 -2.98 -9.65 -8.51
N GLN A 518 -2.11 -8.66 -8.29
CA GLN A 518 -1.95 -7.56 -9.24
C GLN A 518 -1.39 -8.08 -10.57
N ILE A 519 -0.38 -8.95 -10.52
CA ILE A 519 0.24 -9.52 -11.73
C ILE A 519 -0.75 -10.43 -12.46
N VAL A 520 -1.37 -11.34 -11.71
CA VAL A 520 -2.23 -12.41 -12.25
C VAL A 520 -3.51 -11.84 -12.84
N MET A 521 -4.18 -10.93 -12.14
CA MET A 521 -5.45 -10.37 -12.61
C MET A 521 -5.27 -9.39 -13.77
N ILE A 522 -4.15 -8.66 -13.83
CA ILE A 522 -3.79 -7.92 -15.06
C ILE A 522 -3.62 -8.89 -16.22
N GLU A 523 -2.95 -10.04 -16.03
CA GLU A 523 -2.77 -10.99 -17.12
C GLU A 523 -4.10 -11.63 -17.55
N ASN A 524 -4.95 -12.00 -16.60
CA ASN A 524 -6.28 -12.53 -16.90
C ASN A 524 -7.16 -11.52 -17.65
N TYR A 525 -7.11 -10.24 -17.28
CA TYR A 525 -7.78 -9.18 -18.04
C TYR A 525 -7.25 -9.07 -19.49
N ARG A 526 -5.93 -9.15 -19.67
CA ARG A 526 -5.30 -8.95 -20.99
C ARG A 526 -5.46 -10.16 -21.92
N THR A 527 -5.36 -11.38 -21.39
CA THR A 527 -5.22 -12.61 -22.21
C THR A 527 -6.02 -13.80 -21.68
N GLY A 528 -6.48 -13.77 -20.43
CA GLY A 528 -7.13 -14.92 -19.79
C GLY A 528 -6.18 -16.09 -19.48
N LEU A 529 -4.85 -15.88 -19.54
CA LEU A 529 -3.85 -16.96 -19.48
C LEU A 529 -4.03 -17.91 -18.30
N ILE A 530 -4.12 -17.37 -17.08
CA ILE A 530 -4.14 -18.18 -15.86
C ILE A 530 -5.48 -18.92 -15.75
N TRP A 531 -6.58 -18.24 -16.08
CA TRP A 531 -7.90 -18.85 -16.21
C TRP A 531 -7.92 -20.02 -17.19
N ASP A 532 -7.37 -19.85 -18.39
CA ASP A 532 -7.37 -20.89 -19.42
C ASP A 532 -6.53 -22.09 -18.98
N LEU A 533 -5.39 -21.86 -18.33
CA LEU A 533 -4.54 -22.92 -17.79
C LEU A 533 -5.25 -23.69 -16.69
N PHE A 534 -5.72 -23.03 -15.63
CA PHE A 534 -6.34 -23.72 -14.50
C PHE A 534 -7.62 -24.47 -14.91
N MET A 535 -8.49 -23.82 -15.69
CA MET A 535 -9.74 -24.43 -16.16
C MET A 535 -9.50 -25.56 -17.17
N SER A 536 -8.29 -25.75 -17.68
CA SER A 536 -7.94 -26.91 -18.53
C SER A 536 -7.64 -28.19 -17.74
N CYS A 537 -7.45 -28.12 -16.42
CA CYS A 537 -7.19 -29.30 -15.58
C CYS A 537 -8.40 -30.26 -15.59
N PRO A 538 -8.24 -31.52 -16.02
CA PRO A 538 -9.34 -32.49 -16.07
C PRO A 538 -10.02 -32.71 -14.71
N GLU A 539 -9.24 -32.76 -13.63
CA GLU A 539 -9.75 -32.94 -12.27
C GLU A 539 -10.50 -31.71 -11.75
N VAL A 540 -10.12 -30.51 -12.18
CA VAL A 540 -10.82 -29.27 -11.84
C VAL A 540 -12.19 -29.26 -12.49
N LYS A 541 -12.28 -29.60 -13.77
CA LYS A 541 -13.56 -29.74 -14.49
C LYS A 541 -14.47 -30.77 -13.82
N ALA A 542 -13.92 -31.94 -13.47
CA ALA A 542 -14.66 -32.98 -12.79
C ALA A 542 -15.18 -32.52 -11.41
N GLY A 543 -14.34 -31.84 -10.61
CA GLY A 543 -14.71 -31.30 -9.31
C GLY A 543 -15.80 -30.22 -9.42
N LEU A 544 -15.65 -29.26 -10.31
CA LEU A 544 -16.66 -28.22 -10.57
C LEU A 544 -18.00 -28.84 -11.01
N THR A 545 -17.96 -29.81 -11.94
CA THR A 545 -19.15 -30.54 -12.41
C THR A 545 -19.83 -31.28 -11.24
N LYS A 546 -19.03 -31.97 -10.41
CA LYS A 546 -19.51 -32.68 -9.21
C LYS A 546 -20.20 -31.75 -8.22
N LEU A 547 -19.70 -30.52 -8.07
CA LEU A 547 -20.31 -29.49 -7.23
C LEU A 547 -21.54 -28.83 -7.86
N GLY A 548 -21.81 -29.08 -9.15
CA GLY A 548 -22.95 -28.54 -9.88
C GLY A 548 -22.68 -27.19 -10.54
N PHE A 549 -21.42 -26.81 -10.71
CA PHE A 549 -21.05 -25.63 -11.48
C PHE A 549 -21.25 -25.85 -12.98
N GLN A 550 -21.56 -24.76 -13.68
CA GLN A 550 -21.63 -24.67 -15.13
C GLN A 550 -20.75 -23.51 -15.60
N SER A 551 -20.04 -23.71 -16.69
CA SER A 551 -19.17 -22.70 -17.31
C SER A 551 -18.94 -23.05 -18.78
N PRO A 552 -18.67 -22.07 -19.65
CA PRO A 552 -18.21 -22.35 -21.02
C PRO A 552 -16.92 -23.19 -21.11
N LYS A 553 -16.18 -23.35 -19.99
CA LYS A 553 -14.88 -24.05 -19.94
C LYS A 553 -14.94 -25.44 -19.28
N ILE A 554 -16.09 -25.86 -18.73
CA ILE A 554 -16.27 -27.17 -18.06
C ILE A 554 -16.74 -28.22 -19.06
#